data_AF-W4VAX6-F1
#
_entry.id   AF-W4VAX6-F1
#
_cell.length_a   1.000
_cell.length_b   1.000
_cell.length_c   1.000
_cell.angle_alpha   90.00
_cell.angle_beta   90.00
_cell.angle_gamma   90.00
#
_symmetry.space_group_name_H-M   'P 1'
#
loop_
_entity.id
_entity.type
_entity.pdbx_description
1 polymer ?
#
loop_
_entity_poly.entity_id
_entity_poly.type
_entity_poly.pdbx_seq_one_letter_code
_entity_poly.pdbx_strand_id
1 'polypeptide(L)'
;MFTGIVEEIGLVKEVVYGSKSIKLTIKCEKIMDDVKIGDSIAVNGICLTVASLDNGVFTADVMPQTMRKTNLGSLRAGEKVNLERA
;
A
#
# COMPACT_ATOMS: atom_id res chain seq x y z
N MET A 1 9.39 7.49 10.06
CA MET A 1 10.51 7.57 9.09
C MET A 1 10.96 6.14 8.87
N PHE A 2 11.09 5.67 7.63
CA PHE A 2 11.31 4.25 7.35
C PHE A 2 12.77 3.84 7.58
N THR A 3 12.96 2.63 8.10
CA THR A 3 14.24 1.97 8.38
C THR A 3 14.79 1.19 7.19
N GLY A 4 13.93 0.78 6.26
CA GLY A 4 14.25 -0.12 5.16
C GLY A 4 14.18 -1.60 5.51
N ILE A 5 13.67 -1.95 6.71
CA ILE A 5 13.48 -3.34 7.14
C ILE A 5 12.04 -3.74 6.84
N VAL A 6 11.87 -4.66 5.90
CA VAL A 6 10.56 -5.21 5.54
C VAL A 6 10.00 -6.04 6.70
N GLU A 7 8.82 -5.66 7.19
CA GLU A 7 8.18 -6.30 8.34
C GLU A 7 7.25 -7.45 7.93
N GLU A 8 6.66 -7.33 6.73
CA GLU A 8 5.68 -8.25 6.18
C GLU A 8 5.67 -8.22 4.64
N ILE A 9 5.27 -9.34 4.03
CA ILE A 9 4.91 -9.38 2.61
C ILE A 9 3.39 -9.36 2.48
N GLY A 10 2.86 -8.27 1.94
CA GLY A 10 1.45 -8.12 1.62
C GLY A 10 1.06 -8.70 0.26
N LEU A 11 -0.24 -8.79 0.02
CA LEU A 11 -0.82 -9.23 -1.25
C LEU A 11 -1.70 -8.12 -1.83
N VAL A 12 -1.42 -7.70 -3.06
CA VAL A 12 -2.29 -6.75 -3.78
C VAL A 12 -3.63 -7.42 -4.02
N LYS A 13 -4.69 -6.87 -3.44
CA LYS A 13 -6.07 -7.35 -3.64
C LYS A 13 -6.70 -6.73 -4.87
N GLU A 14 -6.55 -5.42 -5.01
CA GLU A 14 -7.20 -4.67 -6.07
C GLU A 14 -6.43 -3.40 -6.41
N VAL A 15 -6.50 -3.00 -7.68
CA VAL A 15 -6.00 -1.72 -8.19
C VAL A 15 -7.11 -1.07 -9.00
N VAL A 16 -7.73 -0.02 -8.48
CA VAL A 16 -8.85 0.67 -9.13
C VAL A 16 -8.39 2.04 -9.64
N TYR A 17 -8.42 2.21 -10.96
CA TYR A 17 -8.05 3.47 -11.61
C TYR A 17 -9.23 4.44 -11.60
N GLY A 18 -9.18 5.44 -10.71
CA GLY A 18 -10.11 6.56 -10.69
C GLY A 18 -9.69 7.69 -11.62
N SER A 19 -10.50 8.76 -11.67
CA SER A 19 -10.25 9.94 -12.50
C SER A 19 -9.13 10.84 -11.97
N LYS A 20 -8.89 10.84 -10.65
CA LYS A 20 -7.89 11.69 -9.97
C LYS A 20 -6.82 10.90 -9.22
N SER A 21 -7.17 9.78 -8.62
CA SER A 21 -6.29 8.88 -7.88
C SER A 21 -6.53 7.42 -8.28
N ILE A 22 -5.54 6.58 -8.02
CA ILE A 22 -5.64 5.13 -8.12
C ILE A 22 -5.78 4.60 -6.70
N LYS A 23 -6.82 3.80 -6.45
CA LYS A 23 -6.96 3.10 -5.17
C LYS A 23 -6.19 1.79 -5.23
N LEU A 24 -5.24 1.64 -4.32
CA LEU A 24 -4.45 0.42 -4.17
C LEU A 24 -4.86 -0.25 -2.86
N THR A 25 -5.44 -1.45 -2.94
CA THR A 25 -5.86 -2.23 -1.78
C THR A 25 -4.92 -3.42 -1.59
N ILE A 26 -4.37 -3.54 -0.39
CA ILE A 26 -3.37 -4.53 -0.03
C ILE A 26 -3.84 -5.31 1.19
N LYS A 27 -3.80 -6.64 1.10
CA LYS A 27 -4.01 -7.54 2.23
C LYS A 27 -2.70 -7.70 3.02
N CYS A 28 -2.82 -7.58 4.33
CA CYS A 28 -1.76 -7.79 5.31
C CYS A 28 -2.37 -8.17 6.65
N GLU A 29 -1.60 -8.86 7.48
CA GLU A 29 -2.04 -9.40 8.77
C GLU A 29 -1.21 -8.78 9.89
N LYS A 30 0.12 -8.85 9.81
CA LYS A 30 1.02 -8.44 10.90
C LYS A 30 1.08 -6.94 11.12
N ILE A 31 1.08 -6.13 10.05
CA ILE A 31 1.17 -4.67 10.18
C ILE A 31 -0.17 -4.00 10.54
N MET A 32 -1.27 -4.76 10.61
CA MET A 32 -2.60 -4.21 10.89
C MET A 32 -2.88 -3.98 12.38
N ASP A 33 -2.07 -4.53 13.28
CA ASP A 33 -2.32 -4.50 14.73
C ASP A 33 -2.26 -3.08 15.33
N ASP A 34 -1.44 -2.18 14.76
CA ASP A 34 -1.23 -0.81 15.28
C ASP A 34 -1.52 0.31 14.26
N VAL A 35 -1.83 -0.04 13.02
CA VAL A 35 -2.05 0.90 11.93
C VAL A 35 -3.40 1.60 12.06
N LYS A 36 -3.41 2.91 11.82
CA LYS A 36 -4.60 3.77 11.81
C LYS A 36 -4.73 4.49 10.48
N ILE A 37 -5.95 4.98 10.21
CA ILE A 37 -6.19 5.87 9.07
C ILE A 37 -5.33 7.12 9.23
N GLY A 38 -4.62 7.49 8.17
CA GLY A 38 -3.66 8.60 8.17
C GLY A 38 -2.21 8.19 8.44
N ASP A 39 -1.97 6.96 8.90
CA ASP A 39 -0.60 6.47 9.07
C ASP A 39 0.06 6.21 7.72
N SER A 40 1.39 6.16 7.74
CA SER A 40 2.21 5.93 6.55
C SER A 40 2.75 4.51 6.54
N ILE A 41 2.49 3.79 5.44
CA ILE A 41 3.02 2.46 5.19
C ILE A 41 3.85 2.52 3.92
N ALA A 42 5.08 2.04 3.97
CA ALA A 42 5.90 1.88 2.79
C ALA A 42 5.50 0.59 2.06
N VAL A 43 5.08 0.73 0.80
CA VAL A 43 4.78 -0.38 -0.11
C VAL A 43 5.88 -0.45 -1.15
N ASN A 44 6.68 -1.51 -1.13
CA ASN A 44 7.92 -1.61 -1.92
C ASN A 44 8.86 -0.41 -1.75
N GLY A 45 8.84 0.24 -0.58
CA GLY A 45 9.61 1.45 -0.29
C GLY A 45 8.94 2.77 -0.71
N ILE A 46 7.75 2.73 -1.30
CA ILE A 46 6.95 3.93 -1.60
C ILE A 46 6.08 4.23 -0.39
N CYS A 47 6.29 5.39 0.24
CA CYS A 47 5.45 5.87 1.33
C CYS A 47 4.02 6.16 0.82
N LEU A 48 3.04 5.45 1.38
CA LEU A 48 1.63 5.63 1.09
C LEU A 48 0.85 5.87 2.38
N THR A 49 -0.08 6.81 2.34
CA THR A 49 -0.96 7.11 3.46
C THR A 49 -2.18 6.19 3.44
N VAL A 50 -2.50 5.61 4.59
CA VAL A 50 -3.68 4.77 4.78
C VAL A 50 -4.93 5.63 4.66
N ALA A 51 -5.72 5.40 3.61
CA ALA A 51 -6.99 6.08 3.36
C ALA A 51 -8.17 5.34 4.02
N SER A 52 -8.12 4.01 4.04
CA SER A 52 -9.11 3.19 4.76
C SER A 52 -8.51 1.88 5.24
N LEU A 53 -9.10 1.34 6.30
CA LEU A 53 -8.79 0.03 6.88
C LEU A 53 -10.08 -0.79 6.92
N ASP A 54 -9.98 -2.04 6.49
CA ASP A 54 -11.05 -3.02 6.60
C ASP A 54 -10.42 -4.40 6.89
N ASN A 55 -11.14 -5.34 7.50
CA ASN A 55 -10.64 -6.62 8.00
C ASN A 55 -9.43 -7.24 7.25
N GLY A 56 -8.20 -6.96 7.72
CA GLY A 56 -6.95 -7.50 7.15
C GLY A 56 -6.52 -6.90 5.79
N VAL A 57 -7.08 -5.76 5.39
CA VAL A 57 -6.70 -4.99 4.22
C VAL A 57 -6.61 -3.49 4.54
N PHE A 58 -5.63 -2.81 3.95
CA PHE A 58 -5.62 -1.35 3.91
C PHE A 58 -5.74 -0.88 2.46
N THR A 59 -6.28 0.32 2.29
CA THR A 59 -6.34 1.00 0.99
C THR A 59 -5.62 2.32 1.07
N ALA A 60 -4.84 2.63 0.02
CA ALA A 60 -4.18 3.91 -0.15
C ALA A 60 -4.57 4.55 -1.49
N ASP A 61 -4.67 5.88 -1.48
CA ASP A 61 -4.83 6.67 -2.70
C ASP A 61 -3.45 7.02 -3.27
N VAL A 62 -3.18 6.51 -4.47
CA VAL A 62 -1.90 6.69 -5.17
C VAL A 62 -2.10 7.66 -6.32
N MET A 63 -1.23 8.68 -6.39
CA MET A 63 -1.27 9.63 -7.50
C MET A 63 -0.81 8.99 -8.81
N PRO A 64 -1.38 9.38 -9.97
CA PRO A 64 -0.98 8.84 -11.27
C PRO A 64 0.51 8.97 -11.55
N GLN A 65 1.16 10.03 -11.07
CA GLN A 65 2.60 10.22 -11.23
C GLN A 65 3.40 9.15 -10.47
N THR A 66 3.00 8.80 -9.25
CA THR A 66 3.64 7.75 -8.45
C THR A 66 3.48 6.40 -9.14
N MET A 67 2.28 6.07 -9.65
CA MET A 67 2.08 4.86 -10.43
C MET A 67 2.99 4.79 -11.65
N ARG A 68 3.17 5.89 -12.39
CA ARG A 68 4.01 5.93 -13.59
C ARG A 68 5.51 5.90 -13.33
N LYS A 69 5.96 6.41 -12.18
CA LYS A 69 7.39 6.61 -11.86
C LYS A 69 7.97 5.54 -10.94
N THR A 70 7.15 4.64 -10.41
CA THR A 70 7.56 3.60 -9.47
C THR A 70 7.12 2.22 -9.98
N ASN A 71 7.56 1.16 -9.29
CA ASN A 71 7.14 -0.20 -9.59
C ASN A 71 5.65 -0.47 -9.28
N LEU A 72 4.94 0.46 -8.63
CA LEU A 72 3.51 0.32 -8.37
C LEU A 72 2.69 0.27 -9.66
N GLY A 73 3.18 0.90 -10.75
CA GLY A 73 2.51 0.94 -12.05
C GLY A 73 2.34 -0.41 -12.73
N SER A 74 3.19 -1.39 -12.41
CA SER A 74 3.09 -2.75 -12.96
C SER A 74 2.30 -3.70 -12.08
N LEU A 75 1.93 -3.30 -10.85
CA LEU A 75 1.26 -4.18 -9.91
C LEU A 75 -0.12 -4.61 -10.42
N ARG A 76 -0.43 -5.87 -10.15
CA ARG A 76 -1.73 -6.48 -10.44
C ARG A 76 -2.27 -7.19 -9.20
N ALA A 77 -3.58 -7.42 -9.18
CA ALA A 77 -4.19 -8.25 -8.17
C ALA A 77 -3.50 -9.63 -8.12
N GLY A 78 -3.16 -10.09 -6.91
CA GLY A 78 -2.43 -11.33 -6.65
C GLY A 78 -0.91 -11.17 -6.55
N GLU A 79 -0.35 -10.01 -6.86
CA GLU A 79 1.09 -9.77 -6.68
C GLU A 79 1.46 -9.50 -5.22
N LYS A 80 2.71 -9.83 -4.87
CA LYS A 80 3.26 -9.64 -3.54
C LYS A 80 4.00 -8.31 -3.45
N VAL A 81 3.89 -7.65 -2.30
CA VAL A 81 4.55 -6.37 -2.03
C VAL A 81 5.22 -6.40 -0.67
N ASN A 82 6.36 -5.74 -0.56
CA ASN A 82 7.06 -5.54 0.71
C ASN A 82 6.38 -4.43 1.49
N LEU A 83 6.13 -4.66 2.77
CA LEU A 83 5.47 -3.72 3.66
C LEU A 83 6.36 -3.36 4.86
N GLU A 84 6.36 -2.08 5.21
CA GLU A 84 7.05 -1.53 6.37
C GLU A 84 6.23 -0.36 6.93
N ARG A 85 6.08 -0.28 8.27
CA ARG A 85 5.40 0.83 8.95
C ARG A 85 6.37 1.98 9.26
N ALA A 86 5.82 3.20 9.40
CA ALA A 86 6.59 4.44 9.60
C ALA A 86 6.81 4.83 11.06
#